data_AF-A0A7Y3TF83-F1
#
_entry.id   AF-A0A7Y3TF83-F1
#
_cell.length_a   1.000
_cell.length_b   1.000
_cell.length_c   1.000
_cell.angle_alpha   90.00
_cell.angle_beta   90.00
_cell.angle_gamma   90.00
#
_symmetry.space_group_name_H-M   'P 1'
#
loop_
_entity.id
_entity.type
_entity.pdbx_description
1 polymer ?
#
loop_
_entity_poly.entity_id
_entity_poly.type
_entity_poly.pdbx_seq_one_letter_code
_entity_poly.pdbx_strand_id
1 'polypeptide(L)'
;MKKTLLLLYVLLSFQSFSQIHIDANTPIYNGNGDNYDGPPTPPPLIPYLKLNTIINNEFTRELKLIFPYEATDGVDSDFDVKNMDGDYPQDISFWIEDGDYVIQGLNFNLSKKIPLSVKAAVSSKFKFYISENDGFDDGQPIYIYDALYKSYHDIRNTPYQVVVAPGKDTGRFKISFTNNATLGTNNAVSSTFFISQDNKSQVLNATNPNNKIMKSFWLYDIHGRCVISKDNLSAQQNFSFSTSGLSSGVYLAIFITGNGSKITQKIIISNSGN
;
A
#
# COMPACT_ATOMS: atom_id res chain seq x y z
N MET A 1 22.64 48.45 -10.77
CA MET A 1 21.43 48.12 -11.56
C MET A 1 21.11 46.65 -11.33
N LYS A 2 20.11 46.34 -10.49
CA LYS A 2 19.66 44.97 -10.17
C LYS A 2 18.70 44.51 -11.27
N LYS A 3 19.01 43.39 -11.95
CA LYS A 3 18.06 42.70 -12.84
C LYS A 3 17.37 41.59 -12.04
N THR A 4 16.10 41.81 -11.71
CA THR A 4 15.22 40.82 -11.09
C THR A 4 14.70 39.88 -12.19
N LEU A 5 15.02 38.60 -12.10
CA LEU A 5 14.51 37.56 -12.98
C LEU A 5 13.22 36.99 -12.37
N LEU A 6 12.08 37.29 -12.99
CA LEU A 6 10.77 36.72 -12.62
C LEU A 6 10.67 35.33 -13.28
N LEU A 7 10.69 34.25 -12.50
CA LEU A 7 10.32 32.91 -13.00
C LEU A 7 8.81 32.75 -12.93
N LEU A 8 8.18 32.65 -14.10
CA LEU A 8 6.77 32.37 -14.30
C LEU A 8 6.55 30.85 -14.23
N TYR A 9 5.90 30.34 -13.18
CA TYR A 9 5.50 28.95 -13.10
C TYR A 9 4.20 28.75 -13.90
N VAL A 10 4.28 27.97 -14.99
CA VAL A 10 3.12 27.51 -15.75
C VAL A 10 2.57 26.27 -15.05
N LEU A 11 1.34 26.35 -14.53
CA LEU A 11 0.57 25.18 -14.11
C LEU A 11 0.17 24.37 -15.35
N LEU A 12 0.72 23.16 -15.48
CA LEU A 12 0.18 22.14 -16.38
C LEU A 12 -0.99 21.46 -15.67
N SER A 13 -2.21 21.76 -16.12
CA SER A 13 -3.40 21.01 -15.77
C SER A 13 -3.39 19.67 -16.52
N PHE A 14 -3.50 18.57 -15.79
CA PHE A 14 -3.77 17.27 -16.41
C PHE A 14 -5.24 17.24 -16.83
N GLN A 15 -5.47 17.23 -18.14
CA GLN A 15 -6.77 16.94 -18.76
C GLN A 15 -7.13 15.48 -18.45
N SER A 16 -8.33 15.29 -17.92
CA SER A 16 -8.96 13.99 -17.70
C SER A 16 -9.11 13.21 -19.00
N PHE A 17 -8.67 11.94 -19.00
CA PHE A 17 -8.89 11.03 -20.13
C PHE A 17 -10.38 10.65 -20.27
N SER A 18 -10.77 10.56 -21.53
CA SER A 18 -12.10 10.40 -22.13
C SER A 18 -12.94 9.23 -21.63
N GLN A 19 -14.25 9.46 -21.46
CA GLN A 19 -15.27 8.42 -21.36
C GLN A 19 -15.36 7.65 -22.69
N ILE A 20 -15.25 6.31 -22.63
CA ILE A 20 -15.61 5.42 -23.73
C ILE A 20 -17.14 5.31 -23.72
N HIS A 21 -17.80 5.81 -24.77
CA HIS A 21 -19.20 5.49 -25.05
C HIS A 21 -19.26 4.05 -25.60
N ILE A 22 -19.93 3.14 -24.90
CA ILE A 22 -20.28 1.82 -25.43
C ILE A 22 -21.75 1.87 -25.84
N ASP A 23 -21.99 1.77 -27.15
CA ASP A 23 -23.33 1.68 -27.72
C ASP A 23 -24.00 0.36 -27.30
N ALA A 24 -25.25 0.47 -26.85
CA ALA A 24 -26.07 -0.65 -26.41
C ALA A 24 -26.49 -1.51 -27.60
N ASN A 25 -25.73 -2.57 -27.88
CA ASN A 25 -26.20 -3.75 -28.61
C ASN A 25 -25.54 -5.00 -28.03
N THR A 26 -26.00 -5.43 -26.86
CA THR A 26 -25.66 -6.73 -26.30
C THR A 26 -26.55 -7.81 -26.95
N PRO A 27 -25.98 -8.83 -27.62
CA PRO A 27 -26.74 -10.02 -27.97
C PRO A 27 -27.10 -10.80 -26.70
N ILE A 28 -28.36 -11.25 -26.61
CA ILE A 28 -28.85 -12.10 -25.53
C ILE A 28 -28.21 -13.49 -25.66
N TYR A 29 -27.43 -13.91 -24.66
CA TYR A 29 -26.85 -15.25 -24.61
C TYR A 29 -27.82 -16.19 -23.89
N ASN A 30 -28.51 -17.02 -24.68
CA ASN A 30 -29.26 -18.18 -24.19
C ASN A 30 -28.27 -19.24 -23.73
N GLY A 31 -28.41 -19.72 -22.50
CA GLY A 31 -27.53 -20.71 -21.92
C GLY A 31 -27.53 -22.02 -22.71
N ASN A 32 -26.34 -22.45 -23.11
CA ASN A 32 -25.88 -23.84 -23.17
C ASN A 32 -24.35 -23.81 -23.10
N GLY A 33 -23.78 -24.75 -22.35
CA GLY A 33 -22.40 -24.68 -21.88
C GLY A 33 -21.35 -24.61 -22.99
N ASP A 34 -20.66 -23.47 -23.05
CA ASP A 34 -19.40 -23.32 -23.76
C ASP A 34 -18.30 -23.08 -22.72
N ASN A 35 -17.27 -23.93 -22.71
CA ASN A 35 -16.04 -23.70 -21.98
C ASN A 35 -15.44 -22.37 -22.47
N TYR A 36 -15.51 -21.33 -21.62
CA TYR A 36 -14.81 -20.08 -21.88
C TYR A 36 -13.30 -20.36 -21.80
N ASP A 37 -12.67 -20.61 -22.96
CA ASP A 37 -11.22 -20.63 -23.17
C ASP A 37 -10.67 -19.20 -23.28
N GLY A 38 -11.13 -18.33 -22.37
CA GLY A 38 -10.63 -16.97 -22.23
C GLY A 38 -9.33 -17.00 -21.43
N PRO A 39 -8.40 -16.06 -21.67
CA PRO A 39 -7.22 -15.95 -20.81
C PRO A 39 -7.67 -15.81 -19.34
N PRO A 40 -6.99 -16.49 -18.41
CA PRO A 40 -7.36 -16.47 -17.00
C PRO A 40 -7.46 -15.01 -16.51
N THR A 41 -8.45 -14.75 -15.64
CA THR A 41 -8.62 -13.43 -15.03
C THR A 41 -7.30 -12.98 -14.40
N PRO A 42 -6.83 -11.74 -14.67
CA PRO A 42 -5.61 -11.24 -14.05
C PRO A 42 -5.70 -11.36 -12.53
N PRO A 43 -4.64 -11.84 -11.85
CA PRO A 43 -4.64 -11.97 -10.40
C PRO A 43 -4.91 -10.62 -9.72
N PRO A 44 -5.45 -10.60 -8.49
CA PRO A 44 -5.62 -9.39 -7.71
C PRO A 44 -4.30 -8.60 -7.64
N LEU A 45 -4.39 -7.28 -7.82
CA LEU A 45 -3.24 -6.40 -7.69
C LEU A 45 -2.76 -6.44 -6.23
N ILE A 46 -1.54 -6.94 -6.02
CA ILE A 46 -0.89 -6.93 -4.71
C ILE A 46 -0.38 -5.50 -4.47
N PRO A 47 -0.86 -4.79 -3.43
CA PRO A 47 -0.32 -3.48 -3.08
C PRO A 47 1.19 -3.55 -2.90
N TYR A 48 1.89 -2.49 -3.27
CA TYR A 48 3.34 -2.45 -3.12
C TYR A 48 3.87 -1.04 -2.94
N LEU A 49 5.11 -0.99 -2.47
CA LEU A 49 5.87 0.21 -2.19
C LEU A 49 7.31 -0.03 -2.65
N LYS A 50 7.88 0.92 -3.40
CA LYS A 50 9.30 0.98 -3.71
C LYS A 50 9.98 2.08 -2.91
N LEU A 51 10.93 1.68 -2.07
CA LEU A 51 11.81 2.57 -1.34
C LEU A 51 13.12 2.69 -2.11
N ASN A 52 13.44 3.88 -2.59
CA ASN A 52 14.75 4.17 -3.14
C ASN A 52 15.63 4.87 -2.11
N THR A 53 16.89 4.47 -2.08
CA THR A 53 17.92 5.09 -1.24
C THR A 53 19.12 5.46 -2.10
N ILE A 54 19.36 6.77 -2.24
CA ILE A 54 20.57 7.28 -2.87
C ILE A 54 21.68 7.31 -1.82
N ILE A 55 22.81 6.70 -2.13
CA ILE A 55 23.98 6.62 -1.26
C ILE A 55 25.10 7.46 -1.88
N ASN A 56 25.59 8.43 -1.11
CA ASN A 56 26.65 9.38 -1.50
C ASN A 56 26.40 10.16 -2.80
N ASN A 57 25.18 10.17 -3.35
CA ASN A 57 24.87 10.67 -4.70
C ASN A 57 25.55 9.89 -5.84
N GLU A 58 26.00 8.67 -5.57
CA GLU A 58 26.77 7.86 -6.51
C GLU A 58 25.94 6.70 -7.08
N PHE A 59 25.16 6.04 -6.23
CA PHE A 59 24.27 4.96 -6.65
C PHE A 59 22.96 4.97 -5.87
N THR A 60 21.97 4.25 -6.40
CA THR A 60 20.64 4.09 -5.81
C THR A 60 20.36 2.61 -5.57
N ARG A 61 19.99 2.25 -4.34
CA ARG A 61 19.39 0.96 -4.02
C ARG A 61 17.87 1.09 -4.05
N GLU A 62 17.20 0.24 -4.80
CA GLU A 62 15.74 0.07 -4.75
C GLU A 62 15.42 -1.14 -3.89
N LEU A 63 14.48 -0.96 -2.97
CA LEU A 63 13.88 -2.03 -2.17
C LEU A 63 12.37 -2.06 -2.44
N LYS A 64 11.79 -3.24 -2.61
CA LYS A 64 10.35 -3.41 -2.89
C LYS A 64 9.65 -4.14 -1.74
N LEU A 65 8.65 -3.50 -1.15
CA LEU A 65 7.68 -4.14 -0.28
C LEU A 65 6.45 -4.51 -1.08
N ILE A 66 6.01 -5.76 -0.95
CA ILE A 66 4.73 -6.23 -1.46
C ILE A 66 3.86 -6.67 -0.29
N PHE A 67 2.54 -6.53 -0.43
CA PHE A 67 1.60 -6.84 0.65
C PHE A 67 0.60 -7.97 0.31
N PRO A 68 1.06 -9.22 0.11
CA PRO A 68 0.18 -10.39 0.06
C PRO A 68 -0.52 -10.56 1.41
N TYR A 69 -1.76 -11.04 1.42
CA TYR A 69 -2.49 -11.23 2.68
C TYR A 69 -1.99 -12.46 3.45
N GLU A 70 -1.45 -13.44 2.72
CA GLU A 70 -0.90 -14.70 3.19
C GLU A 70 0.54 -14.59 3.70
N ALA A 71 1.24 -13.49 3.39
CA ALA A 71 2.63 -13.30 3.78
C ALA A 71 2.77 -13.03 5.28
N THR A 72 3.85 -13.54 5.84
CA THR A 72 4.20 -13.46 7.26
C THR A 72 5.16 -12.29 7.53
N ASP A 73 5.56 -12.14 8.79
CA ASP A 73 6.64 -11.22 9.18
C ASP A 73 8.04 -11.85 9.05
N GLY A 74 8.10 -13.17 8.86
CA GLY A 74 9.33 -13.93 8.69
C GLY A 74 9.73 -14.05 7.22
N VAL A 75 10.65 -14.98 6.93
CA VAL A 75 11.08 -15.24 5.56
C VAL A 75 10.05 -16.10 4.83
N ASP A 76 9.48 -15.57 3.75
CA ASP A 76 8.57 -16.27 2.83
C ASP A 76 9.24 -16.49 1.47
N SER A 77 9.56 -17.74 1.14
CA SER A 77 10.28 -18.10 -0.10
C SER A 77 9.55 -17.75 -1.40
N ASP A 78 8.23 -17.58 -1.32
CA ASP A 78 7.39 -17.25 -2.48
C ASP A 78 7.41 -15.75 -2.81
N PHE A 79 7.91 -14.91 -1.90
CA PHE A 79 7.87 -13.46 -2.00
C PHE A 79 9.24 -12.79 -1.81
N ASP A 80 10.03 -13.28 -0.86
CA ASP A 80 11.24 -12.61 -0.41
C ASP A 80 12.42 -12.91 -1.31
N VAL A 81 13.18 -11.86 -1.64
CA VAL A 81 14.38 -11.98 -2.48
C VAL A 81 15.58 -11.47 -1.70
N LYS A 82 16.53 -12.38 -1.44
CA LYS A 82 17.79 -12.04 -0.78
C LYS A 82 18.58 -11.01 -1.58
N ASN A 83 19.27 -10.12 -0.86
CA ASN A 83 20.23 -9.24 -1.46
C ASN A 83 21.48 -10.05 -1.86
N MET A 84 21.66 -10.25 -3.17
CA MET A 84 22.83 -10.95 -3.71
C MET A 84 24.07 -10.04 -3.83
N ASP A 85 23.89 -8.74 -3.65
CA ASP A 85 24.96 -7.74 -3.74
C ASP A 85 25.55 -7.36 -2.37
N GLY A 86 25.50 -8.31 -1.42
CA GLY A 86 25.86 -8.11 -0.02
C GLY A 86 27.31 -7.64 0.22
N ASP A 87 28.17 -7.62 -0.79
CA ASP A 87 29.57 -7.19 -0.71
C ASP A 87 29.78 -5.69 -0.91
N TYR A 88 28.76 -4.92 -1.35
CA TYR A 88 28.93 -3.48 -1.52
C TYR A 88 29.33 -2.78 -0.21
N PRO A 89 30.32 -1.88 -0.20
CA PRO A 89 30.83 -1.26 1.03
C PRO A 89 29.79 -0.40 1.76
N GLN A 90 28.85 0.19 1.01
CA GLN A 90 27.66 0.84 1.54
C GLN A 90 26.45 0.16 0.92
N ASP A 91 25.45 -0.15 1.71
CA ASP A 91 24.20 -0.71 1.18
C ASP A 91 23.04 -0.55 2.15
N ILE A 92 21.84 -0.83 1.66
CA ILE A 92 20.63 -0.96 2.46
C ILE A 92 19.80 -2.17 2.00
N SER A 93 19.11 -2.82 2.95
CA SER A 93 18.25 -3.96 2.70
C SER A 93 17.12 -4.01 3.72
N PHE A 94 16.06 -4.78 3.46
CA PHE A 94 15.18 -5.25 4.53
C PHE A 94 15.95 -6.23 5.42
N TRP A 95 15.73 -6.14 6.72
CA TRP A 95 16.35 -7.03 7.70
C TRP A 95 15.34 -8.08 8.19
N ILE A 96 15.48 -9.33 7.75
CA ILE A 96 14.53 -10.40 8.07
C ILE A 96 15.32 -11.58 8.61
N GLU A 97 15.06 -11.99 9.86
CA GLU A 97 15.68 -13.18 10.48
C GLU A 97 17.19 -13.32 10.22
N ASP A 98 17.94 -12.26 10.54
CA ASP A 98 19.38 -12.16 10.35
C ASP A 98 19.89 -12.15 8.89
N GLY A 99 19.00 -11.97 7.92
CA GLY A 99 19.30 -11.84 6.50
C GLY A 99 18.99 -10.48 5.90
N ASP A 100 19.71 -10.14 4.82
CA ASP A 100 19.51 -8.94 4.01
C ASP A 100 18.69 -9.27 2.75
N TYR A 101 17.59 -8.54 2.52
CA TYR A 101 16.66 -8.75 1.41
C TYR A 101 16.38 -7.47 0.62
N VAL A 102 16.17 -7.61 -0.69
CA VAL A 102 15.80 -6.50 -1.61
C VAL A 102 14.30 -6.47 -1.91
N ILE A 103 13.62 -7.60 -1.76
CA ILE A 103 12.16 -7.69 -1.79
C ILE A 103 11.71 -8.35 -0.50
N GLN A 104 10.69 -7.77 0.13
CA GLN A 104 10.00 -8.38 1.26
C GLN A 104 8.49 -8.43 1.00
N GLY A 105 7.90 -9.60 1.17
CA GLY A 105 6.46 -9.80 1.30
C GLY A 105 6.03 -9.80 2.75
N LEU A 106 4.94 -9.11 3.08
CA LEU A 106 4.33 -9.16 4.41
C LEU A 106 2.87 -8.75 4.35
N ASN A 107 2.01 -9.27 5.24
CA ASN A 107 0.66 -8.73 5.35
C ASN A 107 0.68 -7.27 5.85
N PHE A 108 -0.24 -6.44 5.35
CA PHE A 108 -0.27 -5.03 5.74
C PHE A 108 -0.82 -4.82 7.15
N ASN A 109 -0.15 -3.99 7.95
CA ASN A 109 -0.66 -3.49 9.22
C ASN A 109 0.01 -2.15 9.59
N LEU A 110 -0.79 -1.17 10.00
CA LEU A 110 -0.35 0.19 10.32
C LEU A 110 0.61 0.31 11.50
N SER A 111 0.58 -0.65 12.44
CA SER A 111 1.49 -0.67 13.59
C SER A 111 2.85 -1.26 13.28
N LYS A 112 3.03 -1.88 12.09
CA LYS A 112 4.29 -2.52 11.72
C LYS A 112 5.41 -1.51 11.61
N LYS A 113 6.56 -1.94 12.11
CA LYS A 113 7.84 -1.27 11.91
C LYS A 113 8.76 -2.23 11.19
N ILE A 114 8.92 -2.02 9.89
CA ILE A 114 9.64 -2.93 9.00
C ILE A 114 11.13 -2.56 9.09
N PRO A 115 11.99 -3.41 9.66
CA PRO A 115 13.38 -3.08 9.92
C PRO A 115 14.21 -3.03 8.63
N LEU A 116 15.13 -2.07 8.59
CA LEU A 116 16.12 -1.93 7.53
C LEU A 116 17.51 -2.22 8.10
N SER A 117 18.27 -2.99 7.34
CA SER A 117 19.70 -3.19 7.52
C SER A 117 20.44 -2.13 6.71
N VAL A 118 21.20 -1.27 7.38
CA VAL A 118 21.98 -0.21 6.74
C VAL A 118 23.45 -0.44 7.02
N LYS A 119 24.25 -0.55 5.96
CA LYS A 119 25.68 -0.81 6.03
C LYS A 119 26.45 0.35 5.42
N ALA A 120 27.53 0.77 6.07
CA ALA A 120 28.45 1.75 5.53
C ALA A 120 29.90 1.47 5.99
N ALA A 121 30.84 1.31 5.05
CA ALA A 121 32.26 1.12 5.38
C ALA A 121 32.93 2.41 5.88
N VAL A 122 32.42 3.57 5.46
CA VAL A 122 32.85 4.91 5.86
C VAL A 122 31.62 5.78 6.14
N SER A 123 31.81 6.91 6.83
CA SER A 123 30.72 7.88 7.03
C SER A 123 30.09 8.27 5.69
N SER A 124 28.81 7.94 5.52
CA SER A 124 28.14 7.98 4.21
C SER A 124 26.76 8.62 4.31
N LYS A 125 26.35 9.32 3.25
CA LYS A 125 25.08 10.03 3.18
C LYS A 125 24.03 9.14 2.52
N PHE A 126 22.93 8.92 3.22
CA PHE A 126 21.78 8.13 2.75
C PHE A 126 20.60 9.06 2.55
N LYS A 127 19.93 8.98 1.39
CA LYS A 127 18.73 9.75 1.05
C LYS A 127 17.60 8.81 0.65
N PHE A 128 16.61 8.66 1.52
CA PHE A 128 15.44 7.80 1.39
C PHE A 128 14.27 8.54 0.76
N TYR A 129 13.54 7.88 -0.15
CA TYR A 129 12.29 8.40 -0.70
C TYR A 129 11.44 7.28 -1.31
N ILE A 130 10.12 7.49 -1.37
CA ILE A 130 9.23 6.60 -2.11
C ILE A 130 9.33 6.93 -3.59
N SER A 131 9.81 5.97 -4.39
CA SER A 131 9.91 6.12 -5.85
C SER A 131 8.61 5.73 -6.55
N GLU A 132 7.88 4.77 -5.99
CA GLU A 132 6.62 4.26 -6.53
C GLU A 132 5.81 3.61 -5.41
N ASN A 133 4.49 3.70 -5.47
CA ASN A 133 3.58 2.90 -4.66
C ASN A 133 2.25 2.70 -5.40
N ASP A 134 1.59 1.59 -5.14
CA ASP A 134 0.27 1.27 -5.70
C ASP A 134 -0.55 0.48 -4.67
N GLY A 135 -1.87 0.66 -4.71
CA GLY A 135 -2.78 0.05 -3.73
C GLY A 135 -2.80 0.73 -2.35
N PHE A 136 -2.33 1.99 -2.25
CA PHE A 136 -2.35 2.81 -1.03
C PHE A 136 -3.22 4.06 -1.20
N ASP A 137 -3.86 4.52 -0.12
CA ASP A 137 -4.52 5.84 -0.08
C ASP A 137 -3.47 6.97 -0.27
N ASP A 138 -3.81 7.97 -1.08
CA ASP A 138 -2.91 9.10 -1.38
C ASP A 138 -2.48 9.90 -0.14
N GLY A 139 -3.31 9.89 0.90
CA GLY A 139 -3.07 10.51 2.19
C GLY A 139 -2.43 9.60 3.24
N GLN A 140 -2.10 8.33 2.92
CA GLN A 140 -1.40 7.43 3.85
C GLN A 140 0.08 7.86 3.95
N PRO A 141 0.54 8.39 5.09
CA PRO A 141 1.95 8.73 5.26
C PRO A 141 2.81 7.46 5.32
N ILE A 142 4.03 7.57 4.81
CA ILE A 142 5.03 6.50 4.87
C ILE A 142 6.27 7.12 5.47
N TYR A 143 6.70 6.62 6.62
CA TYR A 143 7.79 7.19 7.39
C TYR A 143 9.03 6.31 7.35
N ILE A 144 10.19 6.98 7.39
CA ILE A 144 11.37 6.39 8.03
C ILE A 144 11.36 6.79 9.49
N TYR A 145 11.30 5.80 10.37
CA TYR A 145 11.58 5.96 11.79
C TYR A 145 13.08 5.81 12.03
N ASP A 146 13.74 6.87 12.51
CA ASP A 146 15.13 6.84 12.97
C ASP A 146 15.15 6.67 14.50
N ALA A 147 15.47 5.45 14.95
CA ALA A 147 15.49 5.09 16.36
C ALA A 147 16.62 5.76 17.15
N LEU A 148 17.68 6.24 16.49
CA LEU A 148 18.77 6.97 17.14
C LEU A 148 18.27 8.31 17.69
N TYR A 149 17.50 9.04 16.88
CA TYR A 149 16.91 10.33 17.26
C TYR A 149 15.47 10.23 17.73
N LYS A 150 14.88 9.03 17.69
CA LYS A 150 13.47 8.75 17.99
C LYS A 150 12.51 9.63 17.16
N SER A 151 12.88 9.92 15.92
CA SER A 151 12.15 10.80 15.01
C SER A 151 11.50 10.03 13.86
N TYR A 152 10.40 10.57 13.34
CA TYR A 152 9.70 10.07 12.17
C TYR A 152 9.82 11.08 11.04
N HIS A 153 10.17 10.61 9.85
CA HIS A 153 10.35 11.44 8.66
C HIS A 153 9.42 10.92 7.57
N ASP A 154 8.41 11.71 7.19
CA ASP A 154 7.51 11.34 6.09
C ASP A 154 8.29 11.42 4.78
N ILE A 155 8.39 10.28 4.10
CA ILE A 155 9.14 10.11 2.86
C ILE A 155 8.26 9.93 1.63
N ARG A 156 6.94 10.06 1.76
CA ARG A 156 6.01 9.94 0.62
C ARG A 156 6.23 11.06 -0.38
N ASN A 157 6.33 12.30 0.11
CA ASN A 157 6.41 13.49 -0.73
C ASN A 157 7.75 14.25 -0.59
N THR A 158 8.54 13.96 0.45
CA THR A 158 9.78 14.67 0.73
C THR A 158 10.87 13.68 1.12
N PRO A 159 12.03 13.65 0.41
CA PRO A 159 13.10 12.74 0.78
C PRO A 159 13.65 13.02 2.18
N TYR A 160 13.97 11.97 2.93
CA TYR A 160 14.73 12.07 4.17
C TYR A 160 16.21 11.81 3.92
N GLN A 161 17.09 12.66 4.45
CA GLN A 161 18.53 12.52 4.27
C GLN A 161 19.24 12.50 5.62
N VAL A 162 20.20 11.59 5.77
CA VAL A 162 20.97 11.43 7.00
C VAL A 162 22.40 10.97 6.71
N VAL A 163 23.31 11.26 7.62
CA VAL A 163 24.66 10.69 7.61
C VAL A 163 24.69 9.46 8.52
N VAL A 164 25.16 8.35 7.97
CA VAL A 164 25.30 7.06 8.64
C VAL A 164 26.77 6.86 8.98
N ALA A 165 27.06 6.54 10.25
CA ALA A 165 28.40 6.24 10.72
C ALA A 165 28.89 4.89 10.17
N PRO A 166 30.22 4.63 10.14
CA PRO A 166 30.75 3.33 9.74
C PRO A 166 30.19 2.18 10.57
N GLY A 167 29.82 1.07 9.93
CA GLY A 167 29.27 -0.14 10.55
C GLY A 167 28.06 -0.71 9.81
N LYS A 168 27.48 -1.79 10.36
CA LYS A 168 26.17 -2.34 9.96
C LYS A 168 25.19 -2.12 11.10
N ASP A 169 24.08 -1.47 10.82
CA ASP A 169 23.01 -1.17 11.77
C ASP A 169 21.69 -1.76 11.27
N THR A 170 21.13 -2.67 12.05
CA THR A 170 19.85 -3.35 11.77
C THR A 170 18.72 -2.89 12.69
N GLY A 171 19.01 -1.95 13.60
CA GLY A 171 18.10 -1.49 14.64
C GLY A 171 17.63 -0.04 14.46
N ARG A 172 18.39 0.79 13.74
CA ARG A 172 18.15 2.23 13.66
C ARG A 172 16.97 2.60 12.77
N PHE A 173 16.97 2.15 11.52
CA PHE A 173 15.98 2.59 10.55
C PHE A 173 14.86 1.57 10.40
N LYS A 174 13.61 2.04 10.41
CA LYS A 174 12.44 1.20 10.14
C LYS A 174 11.46 1.96 9.26
N ILE A 175 10.80 1.28 8.32
CA ILE A 175 9.63 1.83 7.64
C ILE A 175 8.44 1.74 8.59
N SER A 176 7.64 2.80 8.68
CA SER A 176 6.46 2.88 9.55
C SER A 176 5.32 3.59 8.82
N PHE A 177 4.07 3.21 9.12
CA PHE A 177 2.88 3.84 8.55
C PHE A 177 2.19 4.81 9.53
N THR A 178 2.73 4.93 10.74
CA THR A 178 2.25 5.83 11.79
C THR A 178 3.44 6.51 12.49
N ASN A 179 3.17 7.63 13.19
CA ASN A 179 4.14 8.30 14.06
C ASN A 179 3.68 8.21 15.53
N ASN A 180 4.61 8.21 16.49
CA ASN A 180 4.25 8.11 17.92
C ASN A 180 3.53 9.37 18.46
N ALA A 181 3.59 10.50 17.75
CA ALA A 181 2.96 11.76 18.17
C ALA A 181 1.42 11.69 18.19
N THR A 182 0.82 10.70 17.53
CA THR A 182 -0.65 10.56 17.47
C THR A 182 -1.27 9.67 18.53
N LEU A 183 -0.46 9.22 19.49
CA LEU A 183 -0.97 8.64 20.75
C LEU A 183 -1.17 9.71 21.85
N GLY A 184 -0.85 10.98 21.59
CA GLY A 184 -1.04 12.10 22.51
C GLY A 184 -1.66 13.33 21.81
N THR A 185 -2.93 13.60 22.10
CA THR A 185 -3.66 14.87 21.86
C THR A 185 -3.66 15.45 20.42
N ASN A 186 -4.77 15.20 19.71
CA ASN A 186 -5.39 16.04 18.66
C ASN A 186 -4.49 16.70 17.59
N ASN A 187 -4.22 16.00 16.48
CA ASN A 187 -4.70 16.33 15.12
C ASN A 187 -3.94 15.55 14.03
N ALA A 188 -4.70 14.84 13.19
CA ALA A 188 -4.34 14.32 11.87
C ALA A 188 -3.16 13.32 11.77
N VAL A 189 -3.32 12.10 12.30
CA VAL A 189 -2.93 10.92 11.52
C VAL A 189 -4.16 10.52 10.71
N SER A 190 -4.02 10.57 9.38
CA SER A 190 -4.92 9.91 8.44
C SER A 190 -4.94 8.42 8.79
N SER A 191 -5.88 8.09 9.66
CA SER A 191 -6.31 6.75 9.99
C SER A 191 -6.93 6.11 8.77
N THR A 192 -6.10 5.39 8.02
CA THR A 192 -6.56 4.68 6.84
C THR A 192 -7.47 3.54 7.27
N PHE A 193 -8.65 3.56 6.67
CA PHE A 193 -9.59 2.47 6.71
C PHE A 193 -9.18 1.52 5.58
N PHE A 194 -8.85 0.28 5.91
CA PHE A 194 -8.32 -0.68 4.94
C PHE A 194 -9.39 -1.69 4.56
N ILE A 195 -9.56 -1.99 3.29
CA ILE A 195 -10.46 -3.04 2.80
C ILE A 195 -9.63 -4.07 2.04
N SER A 196 -9.89 -5.34 2.31
CA SER A 196 -9.23 -6.48 1.66
C SER A 196 -10.25 -7.57 1.39
N GLN A 197 -9.98 -8.40 0.39
CA GLN A 197 -10.81 -9.54 0.04
C GLN A 197 -9.98 -10.81 0.25
N ASP A 198 -10.44 -11.68 1.15
CA ASP A 198 -9.95 -13.05 1.28
C ASP A 198 -10.76 -13.93 0.34
N ASN A 199 -10.15 -14.28 -0.79
CA ASN A 199 -10.80 -15.10 -1.81
C ASN A 199 -10.89 -16.58 -1.42
N LYS A 200 -10.00 -17.06 -0.55
CA LYS A 200 -10.03 -18.46 -0.08
C LYS A 200 -11.19 -18.68 0.88
N SER A 201 -11.40 -17.77 1.81
CA SER A 201 -12.52 -17.83 2.75
C SER A 201 -13.81 -17.22 2.19
N GLN A 202 -13.77 -16.59 1.01
CA GLN A 202 -14.86 -15.82 0.41
C GLN A 202 -15.42 -14.76 1.38
N VAL A 203 -14.52 -13.95 1.93
CA VAL A 203 -14.88 -12.89 2.89
C VAL A 203 -14.14 -11.59 2.57
N LEU A 204 -14.88 -10.50 2.52
CA LEU A 204 -14.32 -9.15 2.55
C LEU A 204 -14.10 -8.72 3.99
N ASN A 205 -12.87 -8.30 4.29
CA ASN A 205 -12.47 -7.78 5.59
C ASN A 205 -12.16 -6.28 5.47
N ALA A 206 -12.70 -5.49 6.39
CA ALA A 206 -12.36 -4.08 6.50
C ALA A 206 -11.87 -3.73 7.91
N THR A 207 -10.75 -3.04 8.01
CA THR A 207 -10.15 -2.61 9.27
C THR A 207 -10.39 -1.12 9.47
N ASN A 208 -10.94 -0.78 10.63
CA ASN A 208 -11.25 0.56 11.11
C ASN A 208 -10.50 0.81 12.43
N PRO A 209 -9.19 1.14 12.36
CA PRO A 209 -8.31 1.17 13.53
C PRO A 209 -8.76 2.18 14.60
N ASN A 210 -9.50 3.21 14.19
CA ASN A 210 -9.93 4.30 15.05
C ASN A 210 -11.35 4.13 15.59
N ASN A 211 -12.00 2.99 15.35
CA ASN A 211 -13.41 2.78 15.69
C ASN A 211 -14.30 3.94 15.22
N LYS A 212 -14.01 4.51 14.02
CA LYS A 212 -14.86 5.53 13.43
C LYS A 212 -16.26 4.96 13.29
N ILE A 213 -17.28 5.72 13.64
CA ILE A 213 -18.67 5.32 13.40
C ILE A 213 -18.81 5.10 11.89
N MET A 214 -19.18 3.90 11.47
CA MET A 214 -19.60 3.60 10.11
C MET A 214 -21.11 3.66 10.06
N LYS A 215 -21.70 4.29 9.06
CA LYS A 215 -23.15 4.32 8.85
C LYS A 215 -23.60 3.14 8.01
N SER A 216 -22.89 2.88 6.91
CA SER A 216 -23.25 1.82 5.97
C SER A 216 -22.05 1.29 5.19
N PHE A 217 -22.22 0.09 4.66
CA PHE A 217 -21.34 -0.57 3.69
C PHE A 217 -22.17 -1.02 2.49
N TRP A 218 -21.64 -0.78 1.30
CA TRP A 218 -22.19 -1.30 0.05
C TRP A 218 -21.09 -1.90 -0.81
N LEU A 219 -21.41 -3.00 -1.47
CA LEU A 219 -20.56 -3.61 -2.47
C LEU A 219 -21.29 -3.60 -3.81
N TYR A 220 -20.66 -3.03 -4.82
CA TYR A 220 -21.19 -2.96 -6.18
C TYR A 220 -20.38 -3.82 -7.13
N ASP A 221 -21.03 -4.49 -8.07
CA ASP A 221 -20.34 -5.12 -9.20
C ASP A 221 -19.94 -4.08 -10.27
N ILE A 222 -19.21 -4.52 -11.30
CA ILE A 222 -18.78 -3.65 -12.41
C ILE A 222 -19.93 -3.00 -13.20
N HIS A 223 -21.14 -3.55 -13.11
CA HIS A 223 -22.33 -3.01 -13.78
C HIS A 223 -23.08 -2.01 -12.89
N GLY A 224 -22.54 -1.70 -11.70
CA GLY A 224 -23.15 -0.79 -10.75
C GLY A 224 -24.32 -1.40 -9.98
N ARG A 225 -24.51 -2.73 -10.01
CA ARG A 225 -25.53 -3.40 -9.20
C ARG A 225 -25.01 -3.57 -7.78
N CYS A 226 -25.80 -3.18 -6.79
CA CYS A 226 -25.50 -3.42 -5.39
C CYS A 226 -25.72 -4.91 -5.07
N VAL A 227 -24.64 -5.61 -4.70
CA VAL A 227 -24.66 -7.05 -4.39
C VAL A 227 -24.60 -7.34 -2.88
N ILE A 228 -24.07 -6.40 -2.08
CA ILE A 228 -24.13 -6.45 -0.62
C ILE A 228 -24.51 -5.06 -0.12
N SER A 229 -25.46 -4.99 0.81
CA SER A 229 -25.76 -3.79 1.57
C SER A 229 -25.84 -4.09 3.05
N LYS A 230 -25.23 -3.21 3.86
CA LYS A 230 -25.37 -3.23 5.30
C LYS A 230 -25.50 -1.81 5.83
N ASP A 231 -26.63 -1.52 6.44
CA ASP A 231 -26.89 -0.25 7.11
C ASP A 231 -26.73 -0.39 8.62
N ASN A 232 -26.76 0.76 9.30
CA ASN A 232 -26.66 0.89 10.75
C ASN A 232 -25.44 0.16 11.30
N LEU A 233 -24.31 0.31 10.60
CA LEU A 233 -23.03 -0.07 11.15
C LEU A 233 -22.74 0.76 12.42
N SER A 234 -21.82 0.29 13.23
CA SER A 234 -21.41 0.95 14.47
C SER A 234 -19.92 1.25 14.45
N ALA A 235 -19.43 1.82 15.54
CA ALA A 235 -18.01 1.91 15.81
C ALA A 235 -17.46 0.51 16.12
N GLN A 236 -16.95 -0.19 15.11
CA GLN A 236 -16.31 -1.48 15.24
C GLN A 236 -14.92 -1.45 14.60
N GLN A 237 -13.97 -2.14 15.20
CA GLN A 237 -12.58 -2.16 14.74
C GLN A 237 -12.40 -2.95 13.44
N ASN A 238 -13.15 -4.04 13.27
CA ASN A 238 -13.05 -4.92 12.12
C ASN A 238 -14.45 -5.20 11.58
N PHE A 239 -14.65 -5.14 10.27
CA PHE A 239 -15.87 -5.57 9.61
C PHE A 239 -15.57 -6.78 8.73
N SER A 240 -16.54 -7.67 8.62
CA SER A 240 -16.43 -8.87 7.81
C SER A 240 -17.76 -9.10 7.08
N PHE A 241 -17.67 -9.29 5.77
CA PHE A 241 -18.82 -9.51 4.90
C PHE A 241 -18.57 -10.72 4.03
N SER A 242 -19.46 -11.70 4.09
CA SER A 242 -19.38 -12.87 3.20
C SER A 242 -19.53 -12.41 1.75
N THR A 243 -18.60 -12.85 0.92
CA THR A 243 -18.63 -12.70 -0.54
C THR A 243 -18.93 -14.04 -1.23
N SER A 244 -19.32 -15.06 -0.45
CA SER A 244 -19.78 -16.35 -0.97
C SER A 244 -20.98 -16.17 -1.89
N GLY A 245 -20.94 -16.85 -3.04
CA GLY A 245 -22.00 -16.79 -4.06
C GLY A 245 -21.93 -15.57 -4.99
N LEU A 246 -21.00 -14.64 -4.76
CA LEU A 246 -20.69 -13.60 -5.73
C LEU A 246 -19.81 -14.15 -6.85
N SER A 247 -20.04 -13.71 -8.08
CA SER A 247 -19.21 -14.12 -9.23
C SER A 247 -17.80 -13.56 -9.12
N SER A 248 -16.82 -14.27 -9.70
CA SER A 248 -15.48 -13.71 -9.87
C SER A 248 -15.55 -12.41 -10.68
N GLY A 249 -14.86 -11.37 -10.25
CA GLY A 249 -14.89 -10.08 -10.92
C GLY A 249 -14.36 -8.93 -10.07
N VAL A 250 -14.38 -7.74 -10.66
CA VAL A 250 -14.06 -6.49 -9.98
C VAL A 250 -15.30 -5.97 -9.26
N TYR A 251 -15.12 -5.50 -8.03
CA TYR A 251 -16.18 -4.89 -7.24
C TYR A 251 -15.70 -3.58 -6.64
N LEU A 252 -16.67 -2.73 -6.28
CA LEU A 252 -16.43 -1.46 -5.61
C LEU A 252 -17.04 -1.51 -4.21
N ALA A 253 -16.16 -1.58 -3.20
CA ALA A 253 -16.51 -1.54 -1.80
C ALA A 253 -16.62 -0.07 -1.36
N ILE A 254 -17.76 0.31 -0.78
CA ILE A 254 -18.04 1.68 -0.35
C ILE A 254 -18.50 1.65 1.11
N PHE A 255 -17.76 2.33 1.99
CA PHE A 255 -18.21 2.64 3.34
C PHE A 255 -18.61 4.10 3.45
N ILE A 256 -19.68 4.35 4.19
CA ILE A 256 -20.07 5.71 4.60
C ILE A 256 -19.79 5.83 6.09
N THR A 257 -19.04 6.85 6.46
CA THR A 257 -18.78 7.17 7.87
C THR A 257 -19.98 7.89 8.51
N GLY A 258 -20.02 7.97 9.84
CA GLY A 258 -21.09 8.64 10.58
C GLY A 258 -21.21 10.14 10.26
N ASN A 259 -20.12 10.78 9.82
CA ASN A 259 -20.12 12.17 9.33
C ASN A 259 -20.39 12.29 7.81
N GLY A 260 -20.72 11.20 7.12
CA GLY A 260 -21.12 11.19 5.71
C GLY A 260 -19.99 11.13 4.69
N SER A 261 -18.73 11.04 5.11
CA SER A 261 -17.60 10.82 4.21
C SER A 261 -17.66 9.43 3.57
N LYS A 262 -17.18 9.31 2.33
CA LYS A 262 -17.14 8.05 1.59
C LYS A 262 -15.72 7.49 1.56
N ILE A 263 -15.58 6.21 1.84
CA ILE A 263 -14.35 5.44 1.63
C ILE A 263 -14.66 4.42 0.55
N THR A 264 -13.88 4.43 -0.53
CA THR A 264 -14.14 3.62 -1.72
C THR A 264 -12.90 2.81 -2.05
N GLN A 265 -13.04 1.50 -2.24
CA GLN A 265 -11.94 0.64 -2.67
C GLN A 265 -12.41 -0.33 -3.75
N LYS A 266 -11.61 -0.42 -4.82
CA LYS A 266 -11.74 -1.48 -5.81
C LYS A 266 -11.18 -2.76 -5.22
N ILE A 267 -11.95 -3.84 -5.28
CA ILE A 267 -11.53 -5.18 -4.86
C ILE A 267 -11.71 -6.16 -6.01
N ILE A 268 -11.05 -7.32 -5.93
CA ILE A 268 -11.21 -8.42 -6.88
C ILE A 268 -11.64 -9.65 -6.10
N ILE A 269 -12.83 -10.14 -6.40
CA ILE A 269 -13.36 -11.40 -5.89
C ILE A 269 -13.01 -12.49 -6.91
N SER A 270 -12.45 -13.61 -6.46
CA SER A 270 -12.16 -14.78 -7.29
C SER A 270 -12.61 -16.07 -6.62
N ASN A 271 -13.42 -16.87 -7.31
CA ASN A 271 -13.90 -18.18 -6.85
C ASN A 271 -12.95 -19.34 -7.20
N SER A 272 -11.66 -19.05 -7.40
CA SER A 272 -10.64 -20.05 -7.75
C SER A 272 -10.27 -20.89 -6.52
N GLY A 273 -11.22 -21.70 -6.06
CA GLY A 273 -11.09 -22.63 -4.95
C GLY A 273 -11.83 -23.92 -5.26
N ASN A 274 -11.28 -24.68 -6.21
CA ASN A 274 -11.36 -26.14 -6.32
C ASN A 274 -9.97 -26.64 -6.68
#